data_AF-A0ABD2IVG4-F1
#
_entry.id   AF-A0ABD2IVG4-F1
#
_cell.length_a   1.000
_cell.length_b   1.000
_cell.length_c   1.000
_cell.angle_alpha   90.00
_cell.angle_beta   90.00
_cell.angle_gamma   90.00
#
_symmetry.space_group_name_H-M   'P 1'
#
loop_
_entity.id
_entity.type
_entity.pdbx_description
1 polymer ?
#
loop_
_entity_poly.entity_id
_entity_poly.type
_entity_poly.pdbx_seq_one_letter_code
_entity_poly.pdbx_strand_id
1 'polypeptide(L)'
;MVPLSAAFIRRLCKCLLLLSPVFLFLIWFTSQQNQSSVEVARLEQQLSFSLIQLDSLHTQINVITQHREKIEHLLAEERERFDRQSKGQQERILNLEEENERLSEINREWTELQMNRSAIDQKVPIEHNTSINEKIPIAQLSKNNVKLRHFQADSTEKRADDPFDGHQIHMPPLPKEALKNGGEREDIGAEKDYIFAREKPRDDLVFSRRTKDNNGTIGQHFSRKELMKKKAMRKERENEERVEGKAREERGMDGKELGVVERADGGKMDAAISRVLMPVAAPQCSPHNKVTIVGVGQVGMACAYSILQQNIASEITLCDVQKDKLLGEVMDLQHGVAFTRQGVVVNASIDGYSGTVGSKVCVITAGCRQREGESRLNLIKRNVEIFKGIVPELVRYSPDTIILVVSNPVDVLTYVTWKLSGLPRERVFGSGTNLDSARFRSLLSERLNIAPFNCHAYVIGEHGDSSVAVWSGVNVAGVSLSLLDGQNEATNWEKEVHQKVVDSAYDIIKLKGYTSWAIGLSVAIIVQCVMANSRNVFALSTNVKGTHGIEDDVFLSLPVVVGANGINFIIKQNLKENELEQLHISAAKLLGIQKDLKL
;
A
#
# COMPACT_ATOMS: atom_id res chain seq x y z
N MET A 1 -20.84 -29.85 -34.24
CA MET A 1 -19.83 -30.93 -34.35
C MET A 1 -18.50 -30.30 -34.74
N VAL A 2 -17.63 -30.03 -33.76
CA VAL A 2 -16.27 -29.53 -34.01
C VAL A 2 -15.38 -30.74 -34.33
N PRO A 3 -14.56 -30.73 -35.40
CA PRO A 3 -13.73 -31.88 -35.74
C PRO A 3 -12.62 -32.00 -34.68
N LEU A 4 -12.70 -33.04 -33.85
CA LEU A 4 -11.60 -33.44 -32.97
C LEU A 4 -10.36 -33.66 -33.83
N SER A 5 -9.24 -33.04 -33.45
CA SER A 5 -8.00 -33.13 -34.23
C SER A 5 -7.55 -34.59 -34.34
N ALA A 6 -7.05 -34.97 -35.51
CA ALA A 6 -6.57 -36.34 -35.78
C ALA A 6 -5.52 -36.82 -34.75
N ALA A 7 -4.83 -35.89 -34.08
CA ALA A 7 -3.89 -36.19 -33.00
C ALA A 7 -4.58 -36.71 -31.72
N PHE A 8 -5.77 -36.20 -31.40
CA PHE A 8 -6.56 -36.64 -30.26
C PHE A 8 -7.19 -38.02 -30.51
N ILE A 9 -7.73 -38.24 -31.71
CA ILE A 9 -8.25 -39.54 -32.12
C ILE A 9 -7.14 -40.60 -32.13
N ARG A 10 -5.93 -40.28 -32.61
CA ARG A 10 -4.77 -41.20 -32.55
C ARG A 10 -4.35 -41.53 -31.11
N ARG A 11 -4.44 -40.59 -30.17
CA ARG A 11 -4.15 -40.86 -28.75
C ARG A 11 -5.23 -41.73 -28.11
N LEU A 12 -6.50 -41.48 -28.42
CA LEU A 12 -7.63 -42.28 -27.95
C LEU A 12 -7.57 -43.72 -28.51
N CYS A 13 -7.27 -43.88 -29.80
CA CYS A 13 -7.08 -45.19 -30.44
C CYS A 13 -5.85 -45.93 -29.88
N LYS A 14 -4.77 -45.23 -29.53
CA LYS A 14 -3.61 -45.84 -28.85
C LYS A 14 -3.97 -46.33 -27.44
N CYS A 15 -4.78 -45.59 -26.68
CA CYS A 15 -5.27 -46.03 -25.37
C CYS A 15 -6.24 -47.22 -25.48
N LEU A 16 -7.12 -47.23 -26.49
CA LEU A 16 -8.05 -48.34 -26.75
C LEU A 16 -7.32 -49.60 -27.26
N LEU A 17 -6.26 -49.45 -28.05
CA LEU A 17 -5.41 -50.58 -28.50
C LEU A 17 -4.59 -51.20 -27.36
N LEU A 18 -4.29 -50.45 -26.31
CA LEU A 18 -3.62 -50.98 -25.11
C LEU A 18 -4.57 -51.77 -24.19
N LEU A 19 -5.89 -51.55 -24.30
CA LEU A 19 -6.90 -52.28 -23.53
C LEU A 19 -7.22 -53.65 -24.13
N SER A 20 -7.07 -53.83 -25.45
CA SER A 20 -7.39 -55.08 -26.15
C SER A 20 -6.62 -56.32 -25.65
N PRO A 21 -5.29 -56.27 -25.42
CA PRO A 21 -4.54 -57.42 -24.90
C PRO A 21 -4.89 -57.74 -23.44
N VAL A 22 -5.15 -56.72 -22.61
CA VAL A 22 -5.48 -56.87 -21.19
C VAL A 22 -6.89 -57.46 -21.04
N PHE A 23 -7.83 -57.04 -21.89
CA PHE A 23 -9.20 -57.53 -21.89
C PHE A 23 -9.29 -58.98 -22.39
N LEU A 24 -8.53 -59.33 -23.44
CA LEU A 24 -8.42 -60.72 -23.93
C LEU A 24 -7.68 -61.62 -22.92
N PHE A 25 -6.67 -61.09 -22.21
CA PHE A 25 -5.98 -61.82 -21.14
C PHE A 25 -6.91 -62.08 -19.94
N LEU A 26 -7.75 -61.11 -19.55
CA LEU A 26 -8.72 -61.28 -18.46
C LEU A 26 -9.84 -62.27 -18.81
N ILE A 27 -10.32 -62.28 -20.06
CA ILE A 27 -11.32 -63.26 -20.52
C ILE A 27 -10.70 -64.67 -20.60
N TRP A 28 -9.46 -64.79 -21.10
CA TRP A 28 -8.74 -66.06 -21.12
C TRP A 28 -8.41 -66.57 -19.71
N PHE A 29 -8.02 -65.68 -18.79
CA PHE A 29 -7.71 -66.01 -17.40
C PHE A 29 -8.96 -66.42 -16.60
N THR A 30 -10.09 -65.73 -16.79
CA THR A 30 -11.37 -66.10 -16.15
C THR A 30 -11.98 -67.37 -16.75
N SER A 31 -11.72 -67.68 -18.03
CA SER A 31 -12.10 -68.97 -18.64
C SER A 31 -11.28 -70.17 -18.14
N GLN A 32 -10.09 -69.95 -17.57
CA GLN A 32 -9.18 -71.03 -17.11
C GLN A 32 -9.29 -71.31 -15.60
N GLN A 33 -9.86 -70.41 -14.81
CA GLN A 33 -10.08 -70.64 -13.38
C GLN A 33 -11.54 -70.81 -13.05
N ASN A 34 -11.89 -72.05 -12.72
CA ASN A 34 -13.10 -72.42 -12.00
C ASN A 34 -12.97 -71.95 -10.53
N GLN A 35 -12.89 -70.64 -10.31
CA GLN A 35 -12.76 -70.01 -9.00
C GLN A 35 -13.99 -69.15 -8.65
N SER A 36 -14.34 -69.26 -7.37
CA SER A 36 -15.47 -68.69 -6.64
C SER A 36 -16.12 -67.43 -7.21
N SER A 37 -17.45 -67.49 -7.34
CA SER A 37 -18.40 -66.41 -7.71
C SER A 37 -18.21 -65.06 -6.99
N VAL A 38 -17.45 -65.02 -5.91
CA VAL A 38 -17.18 -63.83 -5.09
C VAL A 38 -16.14 -62.89 -5.73
N GLU A 39 -15.12 -63.42 -6.43
CA GLU A 39 -14.10 -62.57 -7.06
C GLU A 39 -14.60 -61.90 -8.34
N VAL A 40 -15.43 -62.60 -9.12
CA VAL A 40 -16.09 -62.04 -10.30
C VAL A 40 -17.02 -60.88 -9.90
N ALA A 41 -17.83 -61.06 -8.85
CA ALA A 41 -18.70 -60.00 -8.33
C ALA A 41 -17.90 -58.77 -7.83
N ARG A 42 -16.71 -58.99 -7.24
CA ARG A 42 -15.85 -57.90 -6.77
C ARG A 42 -15.24 -57.10 -7.93
N LEU A 43 -14.86 -57.77 -9.02
CA LEU A 43 -14.37 -57.13 -10.24
C LEU A 43 -15.47 -56.37 -10.98
N GLU A 44 -16.70 -56.91 -11.05
CA GLU A 44 -17.86 -56.20 -11.59
C GLU A 44 -18.18 -54.92 -10.80
N GLN A 45 -18.06 -54.99 -9.47
CA GLN A 45 -18.27 -53.83 -8.59
C GLN A 45 -17.18 -52.76 -8.76
N GLN A 46 -15.93 -53.17 -8.99
CA GLN A 46 -14.84 -52.22 -9.28
C GLN A 46 -15.01 -51.57 -10.66
N LEU A 47 -15.40 -52.35 -11.68
CA LEU A 47 -15.61 -51.84 -13.04
C LEU A 47 -16.78 -50.84 -13.11
N SER A 48 -17.88 -51.14 -12.41
CA SER A 48 -19.03 -50.23 -12.30
C SER A 48 -18.68 -48.94 -11.57
N PHE A 49 -17.86 -48.99 -10.52
CA PHE A 49 -17.35 -47.78 -9.86
C PHE A 49 -16.47 -46.93 -10.78
N SER A 50 -15.58 -47.55 -11.56
CA SER A 50 -14.75 -46.83 -12.54
C SER A 50 -15.56 -46.20 -13.68
N LEU A 51 -16.65 -46.84 -14.13
CA LEU A 51 -17.55 -46.28 -15.14
C LEU A 51 -18.30 -45.05 -14.61
N ILE A 52 -18.77 -45.08 -13.35
CA ILE A 52 -19.41 -43.92 -12.71
C ILE A 52 -18.43 -42.74 -12.59
N GLN A 53 -17.16 -43.01 -12.27
CA GLN A 53 -16.12 -41.98 -12.25
C GLN A 53 -15.87 -41.36 -13.63
N LEU A 54 -15.89 -42.18 -14.70
CA LEU A 54 -15.74 -41.70 -16.07
C LEU A 54 -16.92 -40.83 -16.52
N ASP A 55 -18.16 -41.19 -16.18
CA ASP A 55 -19.35 -40.39 -16.49
C ASP A 55 -19.34 -39.05 -15.72
N SER A 56 -18.87 -39.07 -14.47
CA SER A 56 -18.67 -37.85 -13.67
C SER A 56 -17.66 -36.90 -14.31
N LEU A 57 -16.52 -37.44 -14.76
CA LEU A 57 -15.50 -36.66 -15.49
C LEU A 57 -16.02 -36.13 -16.82
N HIS A 58 -16.80 -36.92 -17.56
CA HIS A 58 -17.41 -36.48 -18.82
C HIS A 58 -18.39 -35.31 -18.60
N THR A 59 -19.18 -35.39 -17.53
CA THR A 59 -20.10 -34.30 -17.14
C THR A 59 -19.33 -33.03 -16.76
N GLN A 60 -18.24 -33.14 -16.00
CA GLN A 60 -17.38 -32.00 -15.65
C GLN A 60 -16.75 -31.35 -16.89
N ILE A 61 -16.29 -32.15 -17.85
CA ILE A 61 -15.72 -31.63 -19.12
C ILE A 61 -16.78 -30.87 -19.92
N ASN A 62 -18.02 -31.36 -19.97
CA ASN A 62 -19.10 -30.66 -20.67
C ASN A 62 -19.44 -29.31 -20.02
N VAL A 63 -19.47 -29.24 -18.69
CA VAL A 63 -19.66 -27.98 -17.94
C VAL A 63 -18.52 -26.99 -18.21
N ILE A 64 -17.27 -27.46 -18.21
CA ILE A 64 -16.10 -26.62 -18.52
C ILE A 64 -16.18 -26.09 -19.96
N THR A 65 -16.60 -26.92 -20.91
CA THR A 65 -16.75 -26.53 -22.32
C THR A 65 -17.82 -25.45 -22.49
N GLN A 66 -18.96 -25.60 -21.80
CA GLN A 66 -20.02 -24.59 -21.81
C GLN A 66 -19.60 -23.26 -21.17
N HIS A 67 -18.83 -23.31 -20.07
CA HIS A 67 -18.26 -22.10 -19.46
C HIS A 67 -17.27 -21.40 -20.38
N ARG A 68 -16.45 -22.16 -21.12
CA ARG A 68 -15.50 -21.60 -22.09
C ARG A 68 -16.21 -20.83 -23.20
N GLU A 69 -17.26 -21.40 -23.80
CA GLU A 69 -18.04 -20.71 -24.85
C GLU A 69 -18.65 -19.41 -24.32
N LYS A 70 -19.16 -19.42 -23.08
CA LYS A 70 -19.72 -18.23 -22.44
C LYS A 70 -18.67 -17.14 -22.18
N ILE A 71 -17.45 -17.52 -21.81
CA ILE A 71 -16.32 -16.59 -21.63
C ILE A 71 -15.90 -16.00 -22.97
N GLU A 72 -15.80 -16.80 -24.03
CA GLU A 72 -15.42 -16.30 -25.36
C GLU A 72 -16.46 -15.29 -25.90
N HIS A 73 -17.76 -15.50 -25.64
CA HIS A 73 -18.81 -14.53 -25.98
C HIS A 73 -18.67 -13.21 -25.19
N LEU A 74 -18.45 -13.28 -23.88
CA LEU A 74 -18.28 -12.09 -23.04
C LEU A 74 -17.03 -11.29 -23.42
N LEU A 75 -15.95 -11.98 -23.80
CA LEU A 75 -14.72 -11.33 -24.29
C LEU A 75 -14.93 -10.63 -25.64
N ALA A 76 -15.79 -11.17 -26.50
CA ALA A 76 -16.15 -10.51 -27.76
C ALA A 76 -16.98 -9.24 -27.53
N GLU A 77 -17.96 -9.30 -26.61
CA GLU A 77 -18.76 -8.13 -26.23
C GLU A 77 -17.92 -7.01 -25.60
N GLU A 78 -16.99 -7.36 -24.71
CA GLU A 78 -16.07 -6.40 -24.07
C GLU A 78 -15.16 -5.72 -25.10
N ARG A 79 -14.64 -6.47 -26.09
CA ARG A 79 -13.85 -5.90 -27.18
C ARG A 79 -14.65 -4.88 -28.00
N GLU A 80 -15.89 -5.20 -28.35
CA GLU A 80 -16.74 -4.25 -29.08
C GLU A 80 -17.10 -3.00 -28.26
N ARG A 81 -17.26 -3.12 -26.94
CA ARG A 81 -17.49 -1.96 -26.06
C ARG A 81 -16.24 -1.09 -25.99
N PHE A 82 -15.07 -1.71 -25.83
CA PHE A 82 -13.80 -1.01 -25.80
C PHE A 82 -13.53 -0.25 -27.11
N ASP A 83 -13.77 -0.88 -28.27
CA ASP A 83 -13.60 -0.23 -29.58
C ASP A 83 -14.56 0.96 -29.77
N ARG A 84 -15.81 0.85 -29.29
CA ARG A 84 -16.78 1.96 -29.32
C ARG A 84 -16.34 3.11 -28.43
N GLN A 85 -15.85 2.81 -27.22
CA GLN A 85 -15.40 3.83 -26.28
C GLN A 85 -14.12 4.52 -26.75
N SER A 86 -13.18 3.76 -27.34
CA SER A 86 -11.95 4.29 -27.93
C SER A 86 -12.23 5.24 -29.09
N LYS A 87 -13.17 4.90 -29.98
CA LYS A 87 -13.59 5.80 -31.08
C LYS A 87 -14.21 7.08 -30.56
N GLY A 88 -15.11 7.00 -29.58
CA GLY A 88 -15.72 8.19 -28.97
C GLY A 88 -14.72 9.09 -28.23
N GLN A 89 -13.66 8.51 -27.63
CA GLN A 89 -12.58 9.30 -27.04
C GLN A 89 -11.69 9.98 -28.08
N GLN A 90 -11.36 9.29 -29.18
CA GLN A 90 -10.60 9.89 -30.28
C GLN A 90 -11.33 11.06 -30.92
N GLU A 91 -12.64 10.95 -31.12
CA GLU A 91 -13.47 12.02 -31.69
C GLU A 91 -13.55 13.24 -30.75
N ARG A 92 -13.59 13.01 -29.42
CA ARG A 92 -13.50 14.08 -28.42
C ARG A 92 -12.14 14.78 -28.40
N ILE A 93 -11.06 14.03 -28.54
CA ILE A 93 -9.70 14.58 -28.62
C ILE A 93 -9.58 15.49 -29.85
N LEU A 94 -10.06 15.02 -31.01
CA LEU A 94 -10.03 15.80 -32.25
C LEU A 94 -10.81 17.13 -32.11
N ASN A 95 -12.00 17.09 -31.51
CA ASN A 95 -12.80 18.30 -31.27
C ASN A 95 -12.12 19.27 -30.28
N LEU A 96 -11.44 18.75 -29.25
CA LEU A 96 -10.68 19.56 -28.30
C LEU A 96 -9.44 20.18 -28.93
N GLU A 97 -8.78 19.47 -29.86
CA GLU A 97 -7.65 19.98 -30.62
C GLU A 97 -8.08 21.14 -31.55
N GLU A 98 -9.19 20.99 -32.28
CA GLU A 98 -9.76 22.07 -33.10
C GLU A 98 -10.15 23.30 -32.27
N GLU A 99 -10.74 23.09 -31.08
CA GLU A 99 -11.13 24.18 -30.19
C GLU A 99 -9.91 24.89 -29.59
N ASN A 100 -8.85 24.16 -29.28
CA ASN A 100 -7.59 24.72 -28.78
C ASN A 100 -6.85 25.53 -29.86
N GLU A 101 -6.93 25.12 -31.12
CA GLU A 101 -6.41 25.88 -32.27
C GLU A 101 -7.14 27.23 -32.42
N ARG A 102 -8.48 27.21 -32.35
CA ARG A 102 -9.28 28.45 -32.39
C ARG A 102 -8.95 29.41 -31.24
N LEU A 103 -8.80 28.88 -30.03
CA LEU A 103 -8.43 29.70 -28.87
C LEU A 103 -7.02 30.29 -29.01
N SER A 104 -6.10 29.55 -29.61
CA SER A 104 -4.74 30.02 -29.89
C SER A 104 -4.72 31.16 -30.92
N GLU A 105 -5.57 31.08 -31.95
CA GLU A 105 -5.75 32.16 -32.95
C GLU A 105 -6.29 33.44 -32.29
N ILE A 106 -7.34 33.31 -31.46
CA ILE A 106 -7.92 34.45 -30.72
C ILE A 106 -6.88 35.09 -29.79
N ASN A 107 -6.06 34.27 -29.13
CA ASN A 107 -5.02 34.77 -28.24
C ASN A 107 -3.91 35.52 -29.00
N ARG A 108 -3.60 35.08 -30.23
CA ARG A 108 -2.68 35.78 -31.13
C ARG A 108 -3.23 37.15 -31.53
N GLU A 109 -4.49 37.21 -31.95
CA GLU A 109 -5.16 38.49 -32.27
C GLU A 109 -5.19 39.44 -31.08
N TRP A 110 -5.48 38.93 -29.87
CA TRP A 110 -5.45 39.73 -28.64
C TRP A 110 -4.06 40.28 -28.34
N THR A 111 -3.02 39.48 -28.57
CA THR A 111 -1.62 39.90 -28.36
C THR A 111 -1.23 40.99 -29.34
N GLU A 112 -1.62 40.89 -30.61
CA GLU A 112 -1.39 41.93 -31.62
C GLU A 112 -2.14 43.23 -31.28
N LEU A 113 -3.38 43.14 -30.81
CA LEU A 113 -4.15 44.31 -30.36
C LEU A 113 -3.51 45.00 -29.14
N GLN A 114 -2.94 44.24 -28.22
CA GLN A 114 -2.20 44.78 -27.06
C GLN A 114 -0.90 45.46 -27.51
N MET A 115 -0.14 44.86 -28.43
CA MET A 115 1.05 45.49 -28.99
C MET A 115 0.72 46.79 -29.73
N ASN A 116 -0.36 46.81 -30.52
CA ASN A 116 -0.81 48.01 -31.21
C ASN A 116 -1.29 49.11 -30.24
N ARG A 117 -1.94 48.76 -29.13
CA ARG A 117 -2.25 49.73 -28.05
C ARG A 117 -0.99 50.31 -27.41
N SER A 118 -0.01 49.46 -27.10
CA SER A 118 1.25 49.92 -26.49
C SER A 118 2.08 50.82 -27.42
N ALA A 119 1.97 50.62 -28.74
CA ALA A 119 2.60 51.49 -29.74
C ALA A 119 1.91 52.86 -29.90
N ILE A 120 0.61 52.96 -29.55
CA ILE A 120 -0.14 54.22 -29.54
C ILE A 120 0.19 55.03 -28.29
N ASP A 121 0.32 54.39 -27.12
CA ASP A 121 0.69 55.06 -25.86
C ASP A 121 2.13 55.61 -25.86
N GLN A 122 3.02 55.12 -26.72
CA GLN A 122 4.39 55.64 -26.85
C GLN A 122 4.51 56.88 -27.77
N LYS A 123 3.43 57.34 -28.43
CA LYS A 123 3.46 58.43 -29.41
C LYS A 123 2.82 59.76 -28.98
N VAL A 124 2.43 59.92 -27.71
CA VAL A 124 1.88 61.19 -27.20
C VAL A 124 2.74 61.73 -26.06
N PRO A 125 3.40 62.90 -26.22
CA PRO A 125 4.08 63.58 -25.12
C PRO A 125 3.04 64.18 -24.17
N ILE A 126 3.25 63.99 -22.87
CA ILE A 126 2.47 64.62 -21.81
C ILE A 126 2.94 66.06 -21.66
N GLU A 127 2.14 67.03 -22.12
CA GLU A 127 2.25 68.43 -21.72
C GLU A 127 1.15 68.77 -20.71
N HIS A 128 1.56 69.29 -19.56
CA HIS A 128 0.69 69.86 -18.53
C HIS A 128 0.17 71.23 -18.96
N ASN A 129 -1.15 71.45 -18.98
CA ASN A 129 -1.74 72.66 -18.38
C ASN A 129 -3.27 72.62 -18.17
N THR A 130 -3.62 72.97 -16.93
CA THR A 130 -4.78 73.72 -16.39
C THR A 130 -6.17 73.68 -17.05
N SER A 131 -7.14 73.30 -16.20
CA SER A 131 -8.57 73.67 -16.12
C SER A 131 -9.39 73.79 -17.41
N ILE A 132 -10.47 73.02 -17.50
CA ILE A 132 -11.84 73.49 -17.78
C ILE A 132 -12.81 72.32 -17.54
N ASN A 133 -13.79 72.55 -16.67
CA ASN A 133 -15.03 71.79 -16.57
C ASN A 133 -15.80 71.98 -17.88
N GLU A 134 -16.16 70.92 -18.61
CA GLU A 134 -17.39 70.94 -19.40
C GLU A 134 -17.94 69.55 -19.78
N LYS A 135 -19.27 69.55 -19.87
CA LYS A 135 -20.24 68.47 -19.94
C LYS A 135 -20.44 67.95 -21.39
N ILE A 136 -20.72 66.63 -21.51
CA ILE A 136 -21.70 65.97 -22.42
C ILE A 136 -21.25 65.75 -23.91
N PRO A 137 -21.81 64.81 -24.76
CA PRO A 137 -22.73 63.67 -24.57
C PRO A 137 -22.31 62.31 -25.19
N ILE A 138 -23.00 61.26 -24.72
CA ILE A 138 -23.32 60.00 -25.42
C ILE A 138 -24.24 60.29 -26.62
N ALA A 139 -23.84 59.92 -27.85
CA ALA A 139 -24.67 59.33 -28.91
C ALA A 139 -24.05 59.57 -30.30
N GLN A 140 -23.56 58.50 -30.94
CA GLN A 140 -23.75 58.16 -32.36
C GLN A 140 -22.73 57.08 -32.74
N LEU A 141 -23.18 55.84 -32.79
CA LEU A 141 -22.88 54.85 -33.85
C LEU A 141 -23.75 53.61 -33.57
N SER A 142 -25.05 53.83 -33.67
CA SER A 142 -26.03 52.81 -34.02
C SER A 142 -26.22 52.88 -35.52
N LYS A 143 -25.89 51.77 -36.22
CA LYS A 143 -26.62 51.20 -37.38
C LYS A 143 -25.73 50.19 -38.10
N ASN A 144 -25.90 48.91 -37.81
CA ASN A 144 -26.52 47.96 -38.74
C ASN A 144 -26.65 46.55 -38.10
N ASN A 145 -27.92 46.16 -37.92
CA ASN A 145 -28.40 44.87 -37.44
C ASN A 145 -28.11 43.73 -38.43
N VAL A 146 -27.93 42.48 -37.97
CA VAL A 146 -28.76 41.31 -38.36
C VAL A 146 -28.73 40.19 -37.29
N LYS A 147 -29.87 40.02 -36.62
CA LYS A 147 -30.58 38.82 -36.10
C LYS A 147 -29.81 37.56 -35.65
N LEU A 148 -29.82 37.30 -34.33
CA LEU A 148 -29.77 35.95 -33.77
C LEU A 148 -31.21 35.40 -33.60
N ARG A 149 -31.52 34.30 -34.28
CA ARG A 149 -32.76 33.52 -34.09
C ARG A 149 -32.65 32.71 -32.80
N HIS A 150 -33.69 32.79 -31.97
CA HIS A 150 -33.97 31.81 -30.92
C HIS A 150 -34.30 30.45 -31.56
N PHE A 151 -33.78 29.38 -30.97
CA PHE A 151 -34.39 28.05 -31.03
C PHE A 151 -34.53 27.53 -29.60
N GLN A 152 -35.78 27.44 -29.14
CA GLN A 152 -36.17 26.58 -28.04
C GLN A 152 -36.13 25.13 -28.52
N ALA A 153 -35.63 24.21 -27.70
CA ALA A 153 -35.90 22.79 -27.84
C ALA A 153 -36.32 22.25 -26.46
N ASP A 154 -37.46 21.57 -26.49
CA ASP A 154 -38.28 21.12 -25.38
C ASP A 154 -37.58 20.15 -24.42
N SER A 155 -37.85 20.35 -23.14
CA SER A 155 -37.52 19.46 -22.04
C SER A 155 -38.68 18.51 -21.74
N THR A 156 -38.71 17.32 -22.35
CA THR A 156 -39.40 16.15 -21.79
C THR A 156 -38.81 14.88 -22.36
N GLU A 157 -37.89 14.22 -21.65
CA GLU A 157 -37.83 12.77 -21.63
C GLU A 157 -37.14 12.25 -20.37
N LYS A 158 -37.65 11.11 -19.90
CA LYS A 158 -37.55 10.57 -18.55
C LYS A 158 -36.15 10.02 -18.26
N ARG A 159 -35.60 10.38 -17.08
CA ARG A 159 -34.47 9.68 -16.45
C ARG A 159 -34.89 8.29 -16.00
N ALA A 160 -34.11 7.29 -16.40
CA ALA A 160 -34.00 6.00 -15.73
C ALA A 160 -32.50 5.64 -15.65
N ASP A 161 -31.97 5.81 -14.45
CA ASP A 161 -30.90 5.08 -13.75
C ASP A 161 -29.75 4.43 -14.55
N ASP A 162 -28.56 5.07 -14.49
CA ASP A 162 -27.25 4.43 -14.68
C ASP A 162 -26.47 4.50 -13.35
N PRO A 163 -26.02 3.38 -12.75
CA PRO A 163 -25.49 3.35 -11.40
C PRO A 163 -23.96 3.30 -11.36
N PHE A 164 -23.22 4.15 -12.08
CA PHE A 164 -21.79 4.37 -11.81
C PHE A 164 -21.37 5.76 -12.34
N ASP A 165 -21.37 6.78 -11.47
CA ASP A 165 -20.66 8.03 -11.78
C ASP A 165 -19.65 8.34 -10.68
N GLY A 166 -18.39 8.16 -11.06
CA GLY A 166 -17.22 8.53 -10.28
C GLY A 166 -17.01 10.04 -10.33
N HIS A 167 -16.58 10.57 -9.19
CA HIS A 167 -16.13 11.94 -8.96
C HIS A 167 -15.61 12.70 -10.20
N GLN A 168 -16.48 13.49 -10.84
CA GLN A 168 -16.05 14.66 -11.60
C GLN A 168 -15.80 15.83 -10.64
N ILE A 169 -14.57 16.33 -10.66
CA ILE A 169 -14.16 17.52 -9.90
C ILE A 169 -14.68 18.76 -10.63
N HIS A 170 -15.74 19.38 -10.10
CA HIS A 170 -16.12 20.74 -10.45
C HIS A 170 -15.44 21.74 -9.49
N MET A 171 -14.61 22.64 -10.01
CA MET A 171 -14.16 23.82 -9.26
C MET A 171 -15.22 24.93 -9.33
N PRO A 172 -15.58 25.58 -8.20
CA PRO A 172 -16.43 26.77 -8.23
C PRO A 172 -15.60 28.03 -8.54
N PRO A 173 -16.18 29.07 -9.16
CA PRO A 173 -15.48 30.34 -9.39
C PRO A 173 -15.37 31.14 -8.08
N LEU A 174 -14.23 31.81 -7.90
CA LEU A 174 -13.97 32.71 -6.76
C LEU A 174 -14.86 33.97 -6.82
N PRO A 175 -15.37 34.48 -5.67
CA PRO A 175 -16.08 35.76 -5.63
C PRO A 175 -15.11 36.93 -5.88
N LYS A 176 -15.51 37.86 -6.75
CA LYS A 176 -14.91 39.19 -6.86
C LYS A 176 -15.50 40.08 -5.77
N GLU A 177 -14.73 40.40 -4.74
CA GLU A 177 -14.83 41.64 -3.91
C GLU A 177 -13.96 41.51 -2.65
N ALA A 178 -12.75 42.09 -2.66
CA ALA A 178 -12.03 42.65 -1.48
C ALA A 178 -10.58 43.01 -1.87
N LEU A 179 -10.38 44.13 -2.58
CA LEU A 179 -9.08 44.79 -2.70
C LEU A 179 -9.28 46.26 -2.34
N LYS A 180 -9.26 46.56 -1.04
CA LYS A 180 -8.93 47.89 -0.52
C LYS A 180 -8.27 47.76 0.85
N ASN A 181 -7.13 48.47 0.95
CA ASN A 181 -6.35 48.82 2.14
C ASN A 181 -5.19 47.85 2.44
N GLY A 182 -3.98 48.39 2.24
CA GLY A 182 -2.71 47.71 2.47
C GLY A 182 -2.24 47.74 3.93
N GLY A 183 -1.13 47.05 4.17
CA GLY A 183 -0.42 47.04 5.44
C GLY A 183 0.08 45.66 5.81
N GLU A 184 1.40 45.48 5.70
CA GLU A 184 2.29 44.52 6.39
C GLU A 184 2.17 43.01 6.07
N ARG A 185 3.35 42.45 5.74
CA ARG A 185 3.60 41.04 5.46
C ARG A 185 3.91 40.31 6.78
N GLU A 186 3.08 39.34 7.14
CA GLU A 186 3.46 38.22 8.01
C GLU A 186 3.14 36.92 7.26
N ASP A 187 4.17 36.27 6.71
CA ASP A 187 4.05 34.94 6.11
C ASP A 187 4.19 33.88 7.21
N ILE A 188 3.05 33.43 7.73
CA ILE A 188 2.92 32.28 8.64
C ILE A 188 2.51 31.07 7.80
N GLY A 189 3.32 30.01 7.87
CA GLY A 189 3.11 28.72 7.21
C GLY A 189 1.80 28.06 7.62
N ALA A 190 1.10 27.49 6.64
CA ALA A 190 -0.16 26.80 6.83
C ALA A 190 0.06 25.33 7.22
N GLU A 191 -0.11 25.05 8.51
CA GLU A 191 -0.81 23.84 8.97
C GLU A 191 -2.16 23.77 8.25
N LYS A 192 -2.47 22.62 7.61
CA LYS A 192 -3.85 22.25 7.31
C LYS A 192 -4.11 20.85 7.81
N ASP A 193 -4.62 20.83 9.03
CA ASP A 193 -5.31 19.72 9.66
C ASP A 193 -6.58 19.34 8.90
N TYR A 194 -6.89 18.04 8.99
CA TYR A 194 -8.15 17.43 8.62
C TYR A 194 -9.32 18.08 9.37
N ILE A 195 -10.14 18.86 8.66
CA ILE A 195 -11.45 19.30 9.16
C ILE A 195 -12.45 18.17 8.90
N PHE A 196 -12.77 17.40 9.94
CA PHE A 196 -14.10 16.79 10.04
C PHE A 196 -15.12 17.92 10.07
N ALA A 197 -16.01 17.96 9.08
CA ALA A 197 -17.14 18.87 9.08
C ALA A 197 -18.06 18.57 10.30
N ARG A 198 -17.91 19.37 11.36
CA ARG A 198 -18.93 19.53 12.40
C ARG A 198 -20.00 20.46 11.82
N GLU A 199 -21.09 19.91 11.31
CA GLU A 199 -22.28 20.70 11.00
C GLU A 199 -22.79 21.39 12.27
N LYS A 200 -22.94 22.72 12.22
CA LYS A 200 -23.72 23.46 13.22
C LYS A 200 -25.19 23.05 13.11
N PRO A 201 -25.89 22.73 14.21
CA PRO A 201 -27.31 22.40 14.12
C PRO A 201 -28.10 23.67 13.74
N ARG A 202 -28.82 23.61 12.62
CA ARG A 202 -29.90 24.58 12.30
C ARG A 202 -31.12 24.23 13.15
N ASP A 203 -31.72 25.23 13.79
CA ASP A 203 -32.79 25.06 14.77
C ASP A 203 -34.20 24.81 14.19
N ASP A 204 -34.37 24.74 12.87
CA ASP A 204 -35.69 24.76 12.23
C ASP A 204 -36.03 23.49 11.41
N LEU A 205 -35.97 22.31 12.03
CA LEU A 205 -36.48 21.07 11.41
C LEU A 205 -37.41 20.31 12.35
N VAL A 206 -38.72 20.47 12.12
CA VAL A 206 -39.79 19.67 12.72
C VAL A 206 -39.86 18.33 11.99
N PHE A 207 -39.42 17.24 12.63
CA PHE A 207 -39.58 15.89 12.10
C PHE A 207 -40.93 15.29 12.51
N SER A 208 -41.86 15.20 11.57
CA SER A 208 -43.05 14.35 11.67
C SER A 208 -42.69 12.95 11.16
N ARG A 209 -42.69 11.94 12.05
CA ARG A 209 -42.56 10.54 11.66
C ARG A 209 -43.89 9.84 11.88
N ARG A 210 -44.63 9.55 10.81
CA ARG A 210 -45.76 8.62 10.84
C ARG A 210 -45.20 7.20 10.90
N THR A 211 -45.47 6.50 11.99
CA THR A 211 -45.37 5.04 12.07
C THR A 211 -46.80 4.51 12.22
N LYS A 212 -47.16 3.50 11.40
CA LYS A 212 -48.44 2.81 11.48
C LYS A 212 -48.24 1.58 12.35
N ASP A 213 -48.86 1.59 13.52
CA ASP A 213 -49.05 0.39 14.33
C ASP A 213 -50.55 0.05 14.35
N ASN A 214 -50.88 -1.25 14.38
CA ASN A 214 -52.20 -1.83 14.07
C ASN A 214 -53.34 -1.55 15.07
N ASN A 215 -53.18 -0.68 16.06
CA ASN A 215 -54.26 -0.27 16.94
C ASN A 215 -54.30 1.25 17.00
N GLY A 216 -55.27 1.85 16.29
CA GLY A 216 -55.42 3.29 16.17
C GLY A 216 -55.47 3.99 17.53
N THR A 217 -54.48 4.83 17.82
CA THR A 217 -54.56 5.87 18.85
C THR A 217 -53.64 7.03 18.45
N ILE A 218 -54.15 8.25 18.65
CA ILE A 218 -53.58 9.54 18.22
C ILE A 218 -52.34 9.89 19.06
N GLY A 219 -51.26 10.31 18.40
CA GLY A 219 -49.96 10.59 19.02
C GLY A 219 -49.94 11.80 19.96
N GLN A 220 -49.22 11.67 21.08
CA GLN A 220 -48.86 12.79 21.95
C GLN A 220 -47.59 13.49 21.47
N HIS A 221 -47.62 14.83 21.42
CA HIS A 221 -46.46 15.68 21.12
C HIS A 221 -45.63 15.91 22.38
N PHE A 222 -44.36 15.49 22.38
CA PHE A 222 -43.39 15.84 23.43
C PHE A 222 -42.46 16.96 22.95
N SER A 223 -42.23 17.96 23.79
CA SER A 223 -41.28 19.03 23.46
C SER A 223 -39.83 18.54 23.60
N ARG A 224 -38.90 19.12 22.82
CA ARG A 224 -37.46 18.79 22.86
C ARG A 224 -36.85 18.97 24.27
N LYS A 225 -37.41 19.86 25.10
CA LYS A 225 -37.03 20.03 26.51
C LYS A 225 -37.36 18.81 27.38
N GLU A 226 -38.49 18.15 27.15
CA GLU A 226 -38.87 16.94 27.89
C GLU A 226 -38.05 15.73 27.46
N LEU A 227 -37.72 15.63 26.17
CA LEU A 227 -36.86 14.57 25.65
C LEU A 227 -35.43 14.68 26.21
N MET A 228 -34.92 15.91 26.37
CA MET A 228 -33.61 16.16 26.96
C MET A 228 -33.59 15.88 28.47
N LYS A 229 -34.66 16.20 29.22
CA LYS A 229 -34.80 15.81 30.64
C LYS A 229 -34.85 14.30 30.82
N LYS A 230 -35.57 13.57 29.95
CA LYS A 230 -35.60 12.09 29.98
C LYS A 230 -34.23 11.47 29.66
N LYS A 231 -33.48 12.06 28.71
CA LYS A 231 -32.10 11.62 28.42
C LYS A 231 -31.13 11.90 29.57
N ALA A 232 -31.29 13.03 30.26
CA ALA A 232 -30.46 13.35 31.43
C ALA A 232 -30.72 12.38 32.60
N MET A 233 -32.00 12.14 32.95
CA MET A 233 -32.35 11.19 34.02
C MET A 233 -31.93 9.75 33.71
N ARG A 234 -31.94 9.35 32.43
CA ARG A 234 -31.42 8.03 32.02
C ARG A 234 -29.90 7.94 32.19
N LYS A 235 -29.19 9.02 31.92
CA LYS A 235 -27.72 9.08 32.07
C LYS A 235 -27.29 9.12 33.54
N GLU A 236 -28.11 9.70 34.42
CA GLU A 236 -27.90 9.63 35.88
C GLU A 236 -28.12 8.20 36.41
N ARG A 237 -29.21 7.52 36.00
CA ARG A 237 -29.44 6.11 36.37
C ARG A 237 -28.33 5.18 35.88
N GLU A 238 -27.86 5.36 34.65
CA GLU A 238 -26.75 4.57 34.10
C GLU A 238 -25.42 4.84 34.84
N ASN A 239 -25.26 6.01 35.48
CA ASN A 239 -24.10 6.31 36.32
C ASN A 239 -24.24 5.72 37.73
N GLU A 240 -25.44 5.74 38.32
CA GLU A 240 -25.73 5.11 39.62
C GLU A 240 -25.51 3.59 39.57
N GLU A 241 -26.01 2.92 38.53
CA GLU A 241 -25.79 1.48 38.32
C GLU A 241 -24.29 1.14 38.12
N ARG A 242 -23.51 2.06 37.54
CA ARG A 242 -22.07 1.89 37.33
C ARG A 242 -21.24 2.09 38.60
N VAL A 243 -21.72 2.92 39.53
CA VAL A 243 -21.11 3.12 40.86
C VAL A 243 -21.44 1.93 41.77
N GLU A 244 -22.66 1.40 41.73
CA GLU A 244 -23.03 0.18 42.46
C GLU A 244 -22.30 -1.08 41.93
N GLY A 245 -22.05 -1.15 40.62
CA GLY A 245 -21.25 -2.23 40.02
C GLY A 245 -19.80 -2.26 40.52
N LYS A 246 -19.14 -1.08 40.63
CA LYS A 246 -17.77 -0.98 41.16
C LYS A 246 -17.66 -1.33 42.65
N ALA A 247 -18.67 -0.99 43.45
CA ALA A 247 -18.70 -1.30 44.88
C ALA A 247 -18.92 -2.81 45.19
N ARG A 248 -19.29 -3.62 44.19
CA ARG A 248 -19.37 -5.09 44.26
C ARG A 248 -18.07 -5.78 43.84
N GLU A 249 -17.31 -5.21 42.89
CA GLU A 249 -16.00 -5.77 42.48
C GLU A 249 -14.93 -5.63 43.57
N GLU A 250 -14.93 -4.57 44.37
CA GLU A 250 -13.93 -4.36 45.44
C GLU A 250 -14.12 -5.25 46.68
N ARG A 251 -15.24 -5.99 46.79
CA ARG A 251 -15.52 -6.90 47.93
C ARG A 251 -15.22 -8.38 47.65
N GLY A 252 -14.64 -8.71 46.51
CA GLY A 252 -14.35 -10.09 46.10
C GLY A 252 -12.96 -10.26 45.53
N MET A 253 -11.91 -9.89 46.28
CA MET A 253 -10.53 -10.23 45.93
C MET A 253 -9.95 -11.18 46.99
N ASP A 254 -10.09 -12.48 46.73
CA ASP A 254 -9.11 -13.50 47.14
C ASP A 254 -9.11 -14.61 46.07
N GLY A 255 -8.01 -14.66 45.32
CA GLY A 255 -7.54 -15.78 44.50
C GLY A 255 -8.53 -16.46 43.54
N LYS A 256 -8.54 -16.04 42.26
CA LYS A 256 -8.73 -16.94 41.10
C LYS A 256 -8.35 -16.27 39.78
N GLU A 257 -7.90 -17.12 38.86
CA GLU A 257 -7.36 -16.86 37.52
C GLU A 257 -8.17 -15.84 36.70
N LEU A 258 -7.46 -15.07 35.87
CA LEU A 258 -7.99 -14.05 34.96
C LEU A 258 -8.96 -14.69 33.94
N GLY A 259 -10.24 -14.68 34.30
CA GLY A 259 -11.35 -15.05 33.44
C GLY A 259 -11.59 -14.01 32.35
N VAL A 260 -11.74 -14.52 31.12
CA VAL A 260 -12.31 -13.83 29.96
C VAL A 260 -13.63 -13.16 30.38
N VAL A 261 -13.84 -11.91 29.98
CA VAL A 261 -15.13 -11.22 30.15
C VAL A 261 -16.20 -11.97 29.34
N GLU A 262 -16.96 -12.84 30.00
CA GLU A 262 -18.13 -13.50 29.41
C GLU A 262 -19.19 -12.43 29.09
N ARG A 263 -19.41 -12.20 27.79
CA ARG A 263 -20.63 -11.51 27.32
C ARG A 263 -21.81 -12.43 27.58
N ALA A 264 -22.89 -11.89 28.15
CA ALA A 264 -24.12 -12.62 28.50
C ALA A 264 -24.86 -13.32 27.31
N ASP A 265 -24.35 -13.22 26.09
CA ASP A 265 -24.81 -13.94 24.89
C ASP A 265 -23.99 -15.21 24.55
N GLY A 266 -22.91 -15.49 25.30
CA GLY A 266 -21.99 -16.61 25.05
C GLY A 266 -22.68 -17.97 25.00
N GLY A 267 -23.56 -18.26 25.97
CA GLY A 267 -24.22 -19.58 26.05
C GLY A 267 -25.10 -19.96 24.86
N LYS A 268 -25.66 -19.00 24.12
CA LYS A 268 -26.43 -19.28 22.88
C LYS A 268 -25.53 -19.43 21.66
N MET A 269 -24.48 -18.61 21.57
CA MET A 269 -23.50 -18.69 20.49
C MET A 269 -22.69 -19.99 20.60
N ASP A 270 -22.27 -20.39 21.80
CA ASP A 270 -21.52 -21.61 22.05
C ASP A 270 -22.35 -22.87 21.74
N ALA A 271 -23.65 -22.83 22.00
CA ALA A 271 -24.58 -23.88 21.60
C ALA A 271 -24.76 -23.97 20.08
N ALA A 272 -24.77 -22.82 19.36
CA ALA A 272 -24.85 -22.80 17.90
C ALA A 272 -23.54 -23.24 17.24
N ILE A 273 -22.39 -22.80 17.77
CA ILE A 273 -21.06 -23.21 17.34
C ILE A 273 -20.89 -24.72 17.55
N SER A 274 -21.30 -25.26 18.71
CA SER A 274 -21.21 -26.70 19.00
C SER A 274 -22.10 -27.58 18.11
N ARG A 275 -23.14 -27.00 17.47
CA ARG A 275 -23.95 -27.71 16.45
C ARG A 275 -23.24 -27.84 15.11
N VAL A 276 -22.30 -26.94 14.81
CA VAL A 276 -21.58 -26.88 13.52
C VAL A 276 -20.18 -27.47 13.66
N LEU A 277 -19.51 -27.24 14.78
CA LEU A 277 -18.12 -27.62 15.05
C LEU A 277 -18.07 -28.53 16.28
N MET A 278 -17.55 -29.74 16.09
CA MET A 278 -17.23 -30.65 17.19
C MET A 278 -15.77 -30.43 17.60
N PRO A 279 -15.46 -29.96 18.83
CA PRO A 279 -14.09 -29.74 19.25
C PRO A 279 -13.38 -31.09 19.45
N VAL A 280 -12.31 -31.33 18.69
CA VAL A 280 -11.44 -32.51 18.85
C VAL A 280 -10.19 -32.16 19.65
N ALA A 281 -9.67 -30.95 19.48
CA ALA A 281 -8.55 -30.39 20.23
C ALA A 281 -8.69 -28.86 20.26
N ALA A 282 -8.07 -28.22 21.25
CA ALA A 282 -7.99 -26.77 21.29
C ALA A 282 -7.09 -26.26 20.15
N PRO A 283 -7.46 -25.16 19.47
CA PRO A 283 -6.59 -24.55 18.48
C PRO A 283 -5.30 -24.04 19.13
N GLN A 284 -4.16 -24.22 18.47
CA GLN A 284 -2.88 -23.72 18.96
C GLN A 284 -2.84 -22.19 18.85
N CYS A 285 -2.63 -21.50 19.97
CA CYS A 285 -2.67 -20.03 20.06
C CYS A 285 -1.32 -19.33 19.79
N SER A 286 -0.22 -20.07 19.61
CA SER A 286 1.11 -19.48 19.37
C SER A 286 1.49 -19.55 17.90
N PRO A 287 1.57 -18.43 17.17
CA PRO A 287 2.02 -18.45 15.79
C PRO A 287 3.54 -18.66 15.76
N HIS A 288 4.00 -19.60 14.95
CA HIS A 288 5.44 -19.83 14.77
C HIS A 288 6.13 -18.70 13.97
N ASN A 289 5.37 -17.92 13.18
CA ASN A 289 5.89 -16.89 12.27
C ASN A 289 5.19 -15.54 12.45
N LYS A 290 5.29 -14.97 13.65
CA LYS A 290 4.71 -13.66 13.99
C LYS A 290 5.61 -12.50 13.57
N VAL A 291 5.03 -11.49 12.93
CA VAL A 291 5.69 -10.21 12.60
C VAL A 291 5.02 -9.08 13.36
N THR A 292 5.80 -8.25 14.04
CA THR A 292 5.33 -6.98 14.60
C THR A 292 5.77 -5.82 13.71
N ILE A 293 4.87 -4.88 13.46
CA ILE A 293 5.18 -3.62 12.78
C ILE A 293 4.87 -2.48 13.75
N VAL A 294 5.90 -1.70 14.08
CA VAL A 294 5.79 -0.51 14.94
C VAL A 294 5.69 0.72 14.06
N GLY A 295 4.58 1.44 14.20
CA GLY A 295 4.17 2.56 13.37
C GLY A 295 3.15 2.14 12.31
N VAL A 296 1.94 2.68 12.34
CA VAL A 296 0.90 2.52 11.32
C VAL A 296 0.83 3.74 10.40
N GLY A 297 2.00 4.31 10.07
CA GLY A 297 2.15 5.32 9.03
C GLY A 297 2.06 4.72 7.62
N GLN A 298 2.26 5.54 6.59
CA GLN A 298 2.19 5.09 5.19
C GLN A 298 3.23 4.00 4.88
N VAL A 299 4.42 4.06 5.49
CA VAL A 299 5.46 3.03 5.36
C VAL A 299 5.05 1.76 6.10
N GLY A 300 4.61 1.87 7.35
CA GLY A 300 4.16 0.74 8.16
C GLY A 300 3.02 -0.04 7.51
N MET A 301 2.02 0.65 6.99
CA MET A 301 0.89 0.02 6.28
C MET A 301 1.31 -0.60 4.95
N ALA A 302 2.22 0.03 4.20
CA ALA A 302 2.77 -0.60 2.99
C ALA A 302 3.55 -1.88 3.31
N CYS A 303 4.28 -1.91 4.43
CA CYS A 303 4.95 -3.12 4.91
C CYS A 303 3.93 -4.20 5.32
N ALA A 304 2.94 -3.83 6.14
CA ALA A 304 1.91 -4.74 6.64
C ALA A 304 1.13 -5.39 5.49
N TYR A 305 0.67 -4.56 4.55
CA TYR A 305 -0.06 -5.02 3.38
C TYR A 305 0.80 -5.90 2.47
N SER A 306 2.07 -5.55 2.24
CA SER A 306 2.98 -6.37 1.42
C SER A 306 3.25 -7.74 2.06
N ILE A 307 3.41 -7.79 3.38
CA ILE A 307 3.62 -9.04 4.15
C ILE A 307 2.35 -9.90 4.14
N LEU A 308 1.19 -9.28 4.34
CA LEU A 308 -0.12 -9.93 4.30
C LEU A 308 -0.38 -10.55 2.92
N GLN A 309 -0.29 -9.75 1.86
CA GLN A 309 -0.63 -10.16 0.50
C GLN A 309 0.28 -11.27 -0.03
N GLN A 310 1.55 -11.27 0.38
CA GLN A 310 2.53 -12.29 0.00
C GLN A 310 2.49 -13.53 0.91
N ASN A 311 1.62 -13.54 1.94
CA ASN A 311 1.47 -14.62 2.92
C ASN A 311 2.80 -14.98 3.60
N ILE A 312 3.55 -13.96 4.03
CA ILE A 312 4.89 -14.13 4.63
C ILE A 312 4.79 -14.53 6.11
N ALA A 313 3.76 -14.04 6.81
CA ALA A 313 3.58 -14.24 8.25
C ALA A 313 2.26 -14.96 8.53
N SER A 314 2.23 -15.75 9.60
CA SER A 314 0.98 -16.34 10.11
C SER A 314 0.20 -15.37 11.00
N GLU A 315 0.93 -14.45 11.65
CA GLU A 315 0.34 -13.38 12.45
C GLU A 315 1.08 -12.06 12.19
N ILE A 316 0.31 -10.97 12.02
CA ILE A 316 0.81 -9.60 11.93
C ILE A 316 0.24 -8.82 13.11
N THR A 317 1.11 -8.26 13.95
CA THR A 317 0.71 -7.35 15.03
C THR A 317 1.13 -5.93 14.70
N LEU A 318 0.18 -5.00 14.70
CA LEU A 318 0.44 -3.57 14.53
C LEU A 318 0.51 -2.87 15.89
N CYS A 319 1.46 -1.95 16.03
CA CYS A 319 1.63 -1.11 17.22
C CYS A 319 1.74 0.36 16.81
N ASP A 320 0.97 1.24 17.45
CA ASP A 320 1.09 2.68 17.28
C ASP A 320 0.55 3.39 18.53
N VAL A 321 0.95 4.64 18.73
CA VAL A 321 0.43 5.49 19.81
C VAL A 321 -0.98 6.02 19.49
N GLN A 322 -1.35 6.10 18.22
CA GLN A 322 -2.67 6.54 17.77
C GLN A 322 -3.68 5.39 17.77
N LYS A 323 -4.38 5.19 18.89
CA LYS A 323 -5.30 4.04 19.11
C LYS A 323 -6.40 3.93 18.05
N ASP A 324 -7.10 5.02 17.73
CA ASP A 324 -8.22 4.97 16.78
C ASP A 324 -7.74 4.62 15.37
N LYS A 325 -6.59 5.21 14.95
CA LYS A 325 -5.97 4.89 13.68
C LYS A 325 -5.53 3.42 13.63
N LEU A 326 -4.83 2.96 14.67
CA LEU A 326 -4.38 1.57 14.79
C LEU A 326 -5.55 0.58 14.64
N LEU A 327 -6.65 0.82 15.35
CA LEU A 327 -7.84 -0.03 15.25
C LEU A 327 -8.48 0.03 13.86
N GLY A 328 -8.58 1.22 13.27
CA GLY A 328 -9.08 1.39 11.90
C GLY A 328 -8.29 0.57 10.88
N GLU A 329 -6.96 0.71 10.89
CA GLU A 329 -6.06 0.01 9.97
C GLU A 329 -6.09 -1.52 10.18
N VAL A 330 -6.18 -1.98 11.44
CA VAL A 330 -6.29 -3.42 11.73
C VAL A 330 -7.63 -3.98 11.25
N MET A 331 -8.75 -3.30 11.48
CA MET A 331 -10.06 -3.75 10.99
C MET A 331 -10.11 -3.81 9.46
N ASP A 332 -9.51 -2.83 8.78
CA ASP A 332 -9.46 -2.81 7.32
C ASP A 332 -8.67 -4.01 6.77
N LEU A 333 -7.48 -4.27 7.33
CA LEU A 333 -6.70 -5.46 6.97
C LEU A 333 -7.45 -6.76 7.31
N GLN A 334 -8.13 -6.83 8.46
CA GLN A 334 -8.93 -8.01 8.86
C GLN A 334 -10.06 -8.31 7.88
N HIS A 335 -10.78 -7.29 7.41
CA HIS A 335 -11.78 -7.46 6.36
C HIS A 335 -11.16 -7.95 5.05
N GLY A 336 -9.92 -7.54 4.77
CA GLY A 336 -9.13 -7.99 3.62
C GLY A 336 -8.63 -9.44 3.69
N VAL A 337 -8.53 -10.04 4.88
CA VAL A 337 -7.97 -11.41 5.06
C VAL A 337 -8.73 -12.45 4.23
N ALA A 338 -10.03 -12.27 4.02
CA ALA A 338 -10.85 -13.17 3.20
C ALA A 338 -10.37 -13.28 1.73
N PHE A 339 -9.60 -12.30 1.24
CA PHE A 339 -9.04 -12.28 -0.11
C PHE A 339 -7.59 -12.75 -0.16
N THR A 340 -7.00 -13.11 0.98
CA THR A 340 -5.65 -13.64 1.07
C THR A 340 -5.66 -15.17 0.97
N ARG A 341 -4.51 -15.77 0.60
CA ARG A 341 -4.44 -17.22 0.36
C ARG A 341 -4.31 -18.03 1.65
N GLN A 342 -3.90 -17.39 2.75
CA GLN A 342 -3.68 -18.02 4.04
C GLN A 342 -4.46 -17.27 5.11
N GLY A 343 -4.93 -17.97 6.14
CA GLY A 343 -5.62 -17.36 7.29
C GLY A 343 -4.65 -16.61 8.19
N VAL A 344 -4.14 -15.46 7.72
CA VAL A 344 -3.26 -14.59 8.49
C VAL A 344 -4.05 -13.89 9.58
N VAL A 345 -3.59 -14.01 10.82
CA VAL A 345 -4.19 -13.30 11.94
C VAL A 345 -3.62 -11.88 11.97
N VAL A 346 -4.48 -10.87 11.97
CA VAL A 346 -4.06 -9.46 12.08
C VAL A 346 -4.55 -8.90 13.42
N ASN A 347 -3.63 -8.44 14.25
CA ASN A 347 -3.88 -7.99 15.62
C ASN A 347 -3.38 -6.56 15.85
N ALA A 348 -4.01 -5.86 16.80
CA ALA A 348 -3.57 -4.57 17.33
C ALA A 348 -2.97 -4.75 18.73
N SER A 349 -1.83 -4.10 19.00
CA SER A 349 -1.33 -3.94 20.37
C SER A 349 -1.84 -2.61 20.95
N ILE A 350 -2.96 -2.65 21.68
CA ILE A 350 -3.70 -1.46 22.12
C ILE A 350 -3.11 -0.85 23.40
N ASP A 351 -2.59 -1.70 24.29
CA ASP A 351 -2.11 -1.32 25.62
C ASP A 351 -0.60 -1.58 25.75
N GLY A 352 0.17 -0.81 24.99
CA GLY A 352 1.63 -0.89 24.95
C GLY A 352 2.12 -1.98 23.99
N TYR A 353 3.12 -2.76 24.42
CA TYR A 353 3.80 -3.76 23.58
C TYR A 353 3.48 -5.21 23.94
N SER A 354 2.53 -5.46 24.85
CA SER A 354 2.15 -6.82 25.27
C SER A 354 1.67 -7.70 24.10
N GLY A 355 1.00 -7.10 23.13
CA GLY A 355 0.57 -7.78 21.90
C GLY A 355 1.74 -8.22 21.02
N THR A 356 2.98 -7.76 21.26
CA THR A 356 4.16 -8.12 20.46
C THR A 356 4.87 -9.38 20.94
N VAL A 357 4.34 -10.06 21.96
CA VAL A 357 4.96 -11.27 22.52
C VAL A 357 5.22 -12.34 21.45
N GLY A 358 6.43 -12.90 21.49
CA GLY A 358 6.83 -14.00 20.61
C GLY A 358 7.04 -13.62 19.15
N SER A 359 7.22 -12.34 18.83
CA SER A 359 7.48 -11.89 17.47
C SER A 359 8.85 -12.33 16.97
N LYS A 360 8.85 -13.06 15.84
CA LYS A 360 10.09 -13.50 15.19
C LYS A 360 10.82 -12.33 14.53
N VAL A 361 10.08 -11.40 13.95
CA VAL A 361 10.63 -10.16 13.36
C VAL A 361 9.82 -8.95 13.83
N CYS A 362 10.52 -7.93 14.31
CA CYS A 362 9.96 -6.63 14.65
C CYS A 362 10.47 -5.57 13.66
N VAL A 363 9.56 -4.98 12.89
CA VAL A 363 9.87 -3.92 11.92
C VAL A 363 9.56 -2.56 12.55
N ILE A 364 10.57 -1.69 12.68
CA ILE A 364 10.40 -0.35 13.23
C ILE A 364 10.29 0.67 12.09
N THR A 365 9.08 1.17 11.87
CA THR A 365 8.77 2.24 10.90
C THR A 365 8.35 3.55 11.57
N ALA A 366 8.14 3.51 12.89
CA ALA A 366 7.80 4.67 13.69
C ALA A 366 8.96 5.66 13.73
N GLY A 367 8.67 6.92 13.44
CA GLY A 367 9.64 8.00 13.46
C GLY A 367 8.99 9.34 13.19
N CYS A 368 9.66 10.39 13.62
CA CYS A 368 9.32 11.76 13.28
C CYS A 368 9.76 12.08 11.86
N ARG A 369 8.96 12.92 11.18
CA ARG A 369 9.39 13.61 9.96
C ARG A 369 10.20 14.84 10.32
N GLN A 370 11.12 15.24 9.44
CA GLN A 370 11.83 16.50 9.54
C GLN A 370 10.81 17.65 9.43
N ARG A 371 10.89 18.61 10.36
CA ARG A 371 10.14 19.86 10.25
C ARG A 371 10.89 20.84 9.35
N GLU A 372 10.17 21.75 8.71
CA GLU A 372 10.78 22.80 7.91
C GLU A 372 11.75 23.64 8.77
N GLY A 373 12.98 23.87 8.27
CA GLY A 373 14.05 24.55 9.00
C GLY A 373 14.72 23.74 10.13
N GLU A 374 14.30 22.50 10.40
CA GLU A 374 14.90 21.67 11.45
C GLU A 374 16.26 21.08 11.01
N SER A 375 17.26 21.14 11.88
CA SER A 375 18.55 20.49 11.62
C SER A 375 18.44 18.96 11.63
N ARG A 376 19.24 18.29 10.80
CA ARG A 376 19.32 16.82 10.76
C ARG A 376 19.64 16.20 12.12
N LEU A 377 20.51 16.85 12.91
CA LEU A 377 20.85 16.43 14.27
C LEU A 377 19.65 16.48 15.23
N ASN A 378 18.80 17.49 15.13
CA ASN A 378 17.61 17.60 15.99
C ASN A 378 16.57 16.52 15.65
N LEU A 379 16.38 16.24 14.37
CA LEU A 379 15.54 15.13 13.93
C LEU A 379 16.02 13.80 14.50
N ILE A 380 17.34 13.55 14.44
CA ILE A 380 17.94 12.33 14.99
C ILE A 380 17.67 12.24 16.49
N LYS A 381 17.91 13.31 17.26
CA LYS A 381 17.66 13.33 18.71
C LYS A 381 16.20 12.96 19.04
N ARG A 382 15.22 13.53 18.32
CA ARG A 382 13.80 13.18 18.53
C ARG A 382 13.52 11.71 18.23
N ASN A 383 14.08 11.17 17.15
CA ASN A 383 13.94 9.75 16.83
C ASN A 383 14.64 8.84 17.83
N VAL A 384 15.79 9.25 18.39
CA VAL A 384 16.46 8.50 19.48
C VAL A 384 15.57 8.41 20.71
N GLU A 385 14.92 9.51 21.12
CA GLU A 385 14.00 9.48 22.27
C GLU A 385 12.78 8.58 22.02
N ILE A 386 12.25 8.57 20.80
CA ILE A 386 11.20 7.61 20.41
C ILE A 386 11.72 6.16 20.53
N PHE A 387 12.94 5.90 20.05
CA PHE A 387 13.53 4.56 20.08
C PHE A 387 13.83 4.07 21.50
N LYS A 388 14.16 4.98 22.44
CA LYS A 388 14.28 4.66 23.87
C LYS A 388 12.97 4.14 24.48
N GLY A 389 11.83 4.58 23.96
CA GLY A 389 10.51 4.06 24.36
C GLY A 389 10.08 2.77 23.63
N ILE A 390 10.54 2.56 22.40
CA ILE A 390 10.14 1.40 21.57
C ILE A 390 11.02 0.18 21.85
N VAL A 391 12.34 0.33 21.72
CA VAL A 391 13.27 -0.79 21.58
C VAL A 391 13.34 -1.68 22.84
N PRO A 392 13.46 -1.13 24.07
CA PRO A 392 13.49 -1.95 25.28
C PRO A 392 12.21 -2.76 25.48
N GLU A 393 11.05 -2.19 25.15
CA GLU A 393 9.76 -2.87 25.28
C GLU A 393 9.62 -4.01 24.24
N LEU A 394 10.09 -3.83 23.01
CA LEU A 394 10.10 -4.92 22.02
C LEU A 394 10.95 -6.10 22.48
N VAL A 395 12.16 -5.83 23.00
CA VAL A 395 13.06 -6.90 23.50
C VAL A 395 12.49 -7.54 24.76
N ARG A 396 11.81 -6.78 25.61
CA ARG A 396 11.14 -7.30 26.82
C ARG A 396 10.09 -8.37 26.48
N TYR A 397 9.27 -8.15 25.46
CA TYR A 397 8.23 -9.11 25.06
C TYR A 397 8.70 -10.15 24.04
N SER A 398 9.76 -9.85 23.28
CA SER A 398 10.33 -10.73 22.26
C SER A 398 11.87 -10.72 22.30
N PRO A 399 12.48 -11.37 23.30
CA PRO A 399 13.93 -11.34 23.51
C PRO A 399 14.73 -12.01 22.39
N ASP A 400 14.09 -12.92 21.63
CA ASP A 400 14.70 -13.64 20.51
C ASP A 400 14.38 -13.06 19.13
N THR A 401 13.80 -11.87 19.09
CA THR A 401 13.40 -11.23 17.85
C THR A 401 14.58 -10.77 17.00
N ILE A 402 14.33 -10.63 15.71
CA ILE A 402 15.15 -9.85 14.79
C ILE A 402 14.51 -8.48 14.62
N ILE A 403 15.28 -7.42 14.81
CA ILE A 403 14.80 -6.04 14.64
C ILE A 403 15.26 -5.52 13.28
N LEU A 404 14.30 -5.21 12.41
CA LEU A 404 14.51 -4.54 11.13
C LEU A 404 14.12 -3.06 11.25
N VAL A 405 15.11 -2.17 11.19
CA VAL A 405 14.89 -0.72 11.29
C VAL A 405 14.64 -0.14 9.91
N VAL A 406 13.58 0.66 9.77
CA VAL A 406 13.21 1.35 8.51
C VAL A 406 13.18 2.87 8.70
N SER A 407 12.92 3.32 9.94
CA SER A 407 12.88 4.74 10.26
C SER A 407 14.19 5.45 9.92
N ASN A 408 14.09 6.69 9.44
CA ASN A 408 15.24 7.46 8.99
C ASN A 408 15.80 8.42 10.05
N PRO A 409 17.13 8.68 10.05
CA PRO A 409 18.14 8.07 9.17
C PRO A 409 18.49 6.64 9.59
N VAL A 410 18.26 5.68 8.69
CA VAL A 410 18.20 4.25 9.02
C VAL A 410 19.52 3.70 9.55
N ASP A 411 20.65 4.10 8.99
CA ASP A 411 21.97 3.61 9.43
C ASP A 411 22.27 3.99 10.89
N VAL A 412 22.02 5.26 11.24
CA VAL A 412 22.21 5.77 12.59
C VAL A 412 21.20 5.17 13.57
N LEU A 413 19.92 5.08 13.18
CA LEU A 413 18.89 4.51 14.05
C LEU A 413 19.06 2.99 14.23
N THR A 414 19.70 2.30 13.29
CA THR A 414 20.11 0.89 13.45
C THR A 414 21.19 0.76 14.52
N TYR A 415 22.21 1.62 14.50
CA TYR A 415 23.21 1.69 15.58
C TYR A 415 22.56 1.95 16.95
N VAL A 416 21.65 2.92 17.02
CA VAL A 416 20.90 3.24 18.25
C VAL A 416 20.09 2.03 18.72
N THR A 417 19.38 1.37 17.82
CA THR A 417 18.59 0.16 18.13
C THR A 417 19.48 -0.95 18.67
N TRP A 418 20.65 -1.17 18.08
CA TRP A 418 21.59 -2.18 18.54
C TRP A 418 22.07 -1.90 19.96
N LYS A 419 22.42 -0.64 20.26
CA LYS A 419 22.83 -0.22 21.61
C LYS A 419 21.70 -0.34 22.64
N LEU A 420 20.49 0.09 22.30
CA LEU A 420 19.34 0.06 23.22
C LEU A 420 18.78 -1.35 23.45
N SER A 421 18.85 -2.22 22.43
CA SER A 421 18.28 -3.56 22.50
C SER A 421 19.14 -4.54 23.29
N GLY A 422 20.46 -4.35 23.33
CA GLY A 422 21.40 -5.35 23.88
C GLY A 422 21.45 -6.66 23.08
N LEU A 423 20.80 -6.72 21.91
CA LEU A 423 20.81 -7.89 21.04
C LEU A 423 22.17 -8.04 20.35
N PRO A 424 22.55 -9.27 19.97
CA PRO A 424 23.74 -9.48 19.16
C PRO A 424 23.57 -8.83 17.78
N ARG A 425 24.69 -8.37 17.20
CA ARG A 425 24.70 -7.50 16.01
C ARG A 425 24.02 -8.14 14.79
N GLU A 426 24.03 -9.46 14.68
CA GLU A 426 23.37 -10.20 13.60
C GLU A 426 21.84 -10.10 13.63
N ARG A 427 21.24 -9.80 14.79
CA ARG A 427 19.78 -9.68 14.97
C ARG A 427 19.26 -8.25 14.85
N VAL A 428 20.11 -7.26 14.60
CA VAL A 428 19.71 -5.85 14.45
C VAL A 428 20.31 -5.28 13.18
N PHE A 429 19.45 -5.00 12.20
CA PHE A 429 19.87 -4.42 10.93
C PHE A 429 18.82 -3.47 10.37
N GLY A 430 19.28 -2.55 9.53
CA GLY A 430 18.44 -1.57 8.87
C GLY A 430 18.07 -1.98 7.45
N SER A 431 16.97 -1.45 6.92
CA SER A 431 16.59 -1.65 5.51
C SER A 431 17.66 -1.14 4.53
N GLY A 432 18.47 -0.18 4.96
CA GLY A 432 19.67 0.29 4.28
C GLY A 432 19.45 0.64 2.81
N THR A 433 20.45 0.34 2.00
CA THR A 433 20.48 0.61 0.56
C THR A 433 19.86 -0.50 -0.29
N ASN A 434 19.04 -1.39 0.29
CA ASN A 434 18.35 -2.43 -0.47
C ASN A 434 17.38 -1.81 -1.49
N LEU A 435 16.69 -0.73 -1.07
CA LEU A 435 15.81 0.03 -1.95
C LEU A 435 16.60 0.81 -3.02
N ASP A 436 17.73 1.42 -2.65
CA ASP A 436 18.57 2.15 -3.61
C ASP A 436 19.20 1.21 -4.64
N SER A 437 19.61 0.01 -4.22
CA SER A 437 20.06 -1.04 -5.13
C SER A 437 18.93 -1.51 -6.05
N ALA A 438 17.68 -1.59 -5.57
CA ALA A 438 16.53 -1.90 -6.42
C ALA A 438 16.24 -0.79 -7.44
N ARG A 439 16.32 0.48 -7.03
CA ARG A 439 16.21 1.65 -7.94
C ARG A 439 17.32 1.64 -8.98
N PHE A 440 18.55 1.37 -8.56
CA PHE A 440 19.70 1.29 -9.45
C PHE A 440 19.50 0.21 -10.51
N ARG A 441 19.07 -0.99 -10.09
CA ARG A 441 18.69 -2.07 -11.02
C ARG A 441 17.54 -1.67 -11.95
N SER A 442 16.53 -0.94 -11.48
CA SER A 442 15.43 -0.44 -12.31
C SER A 442 15.94 0.47 -13.43
N LEU A 443 16.74 1.48 -13.09
CA LEU A 443 17.28 2.43 -14.07
C LEU A 443 18.20 1.75 -15.09
N LEU A 444 19.03 0.79 -14.65
CA LEU A 444 19.82 -0.04 -15.55
C LEU A 444 18.93 -0.89 -16.46
N SER A 445 17.86 -1.46 -15.91
CA SER A 445 16.93 -2.32 -16.65
C SER A 445 16.15 -1.56 -17.72
N GLU A 446 15.77 -0.31 -17.45
CA GLU A 446 15.10 0.57 -18.42
C GLU A 446 16.03 0.89 -19.59
N ARG A 447 17.31 1.18 -19.30
CA ARG A 447 18.31 1.49 -20.33
C ARG A 447 18.67 0.28 -21.19
N LEU A 448 18.81 -0.89 -20.56
CA LEU A 448 19.16 -2.14 -21.23
C LEU A 448 17.94 -2.86 -21.82
N ASN A 449 16.73 -2.38 -21.53
CA ASN A 449 15.45 -2.98 -21.90
C ASN A 449 15.37 -4.48 -21.52
N ILE A 450 15.71 -4.80 -20.27
CA ILE A 450 15.61 -6.15 -19.70
C ILE A 450 14.88 -6.09 -18.36
N ALA A 451 14.52 -7.24 -17.79
CA ALA A 451 13.89 -7.27 -16.48
C ALA A 451 14.90 -6.88 -15.36
N PRO A 452 14.51 -6.08 -14.35
CA PRO A 452 15.41 -5.57 -13.32
C PRO A 452 16.04 -6.65 -12.44
N PHE A 453 15.41 -7.82 -12.31
CA PHE A 453 16.00 -8.94 -11.56
C PHE A 453 17.16 -9.62 -12.31
N ASN A 454 17.33 -9.36 -13.60
CA ASN A 454 18.48 -9.80 -14.40
C ASN A 454 19.62 -8.76 -14.43
N CYS A 455 19.39 -7.57 -13.88
CA CYS A 455 20.44 -6.58 -13.63
C CYS A 455 21.02 -6.84 -12.23
N HIS A 456 22.34 -7.09 -12.14
CA HIS A 456 23.01 -7.28 -10.86
C HIS A 456 23.84 -6.04 -10.55
N ALA A 457 23.41 -5.28 -9.55
CA ALA A 457 24.03 -4.03 -9.16
C ALA A 457 23.73 -3.73 -7.68
N TYR A 458 24.71 -3.16 -6.98
CA TYR A 458 24.61 -2.82 -5.57
C TYR A 458 24.98 -1.36 -5.34
N VAL A 459 24.18 -0.70 -4.51
CA VAL A 459 24.53 0.55 -3.85
C VAL A 459 24.85 0.20 -2.40
N ILE A 460 25.98 0.69 -1.88
CA ILE A 460 26.46 0.44 -0.50
C ILE A 460 26.67 1.77 0.23
N GLY A 461 27.09 1.74 1.51
CA GLY A 461 27.31 2.95 2.30
C GLY A 461 26.06 3.48 2.99
N GLU A 462 25.99 4.79 3.20
CA GLU A 462 24.82 5.50 3.75
C GLU A 462 23.59 5.29 2.86
N HIS A 463 22.43 5.02 3.45
CA HIS A 463 21.15 5.27 2.79
C HIS A 463 20.91 6.79 2.72
N GLY A 464 21.42 7.42 1.66
CA GLY A 464 21.34 8.87 1.44
C GLY A 464 22.44 9.38 0.53
N ASP A 465 22.76 10.67 0.69
CA ASP A 465 23.63 11.43 -0.22
C ASP A 465 25.06 10.87 -0.37
N SER A 466 25.59 10.18 0.66
CA SER A 466 26.92 9.57 0.60
C SER A 466 26.89 8.07 0.25
N SER A 467 25.82 7.60 -0.39
CA SER A 467 25.76 6.24 -0.94
C SER A 467 26.80 6.03 -2.05
N VAL A 468 27.22 4.78 -2.23
CA VAL A 468 28.27 4.39 -3.19
C VAL A 468 27.72 3.38 -4.18
N ALA A 469 27.63 3.74 -5.45
CA ALA A 469 27.32 2.78 -6.51
C ALA A 469 28.57 1.96 -6.88
N VAL A 470 28.49 0.63 -6.70
CA VAL A 470 29.63 -0.27 -6.94
C VAL A 470 29.66 -0.71 -8.40
N TRP A 471 30.08 0.19 -9.30
CA TRP A 471 30.17 -0.04 -10.75
C TRP A 471 31.08 -1.21 -11.12
N SER A 472 32.13 -1.46 -10.33
CA SER A 472 33.02 -2.60 -10.52
C SER A 472 32.33 -3.96 -10.46
N GLY A 473 31.19 -4.05 -9.77
CA GLY A 473 30.40 -5.29 -9.64
C GLY A 473 29.17 -5.35 -10.55
N VAL A 474 28.88 -4.30 -11.33
CA VAL A 474 27.66 -4.22 -12.14
C VAL A 474 27.75 -5.17 -13.34
N ASN A 475 26.77 -6.07 -13.47
CA ASN A 475 26.76 -7.06 -14.53
C ASN A 475 25.34 -7.49 -14.94
N VAL A 476 25.24 -8.07 -16.12
CA VAL A 476 24.05 -8.77 -16.62
C VAL A 476 24.46 -10.17 -17.04
N ALA A 477 23.84 -11.20 -16.46
CA ALA A 477 24.17 -12.60 -16.71
C ALA A 477 25.69 -12.91 -16.59
N GLY A 478 26.39 -12.23 -15.67
CA GLY A 478 27.82 -12.39 -15.45
C GLY A 478 28.73 -11.59 -16.38
N VAL A 479 28.18 -10.90 -17.38
CA VAL A 479 28.96 -9.99 -18.24
C VAL A 479 29.07 -8.64 -17.56
N SER A 480 30.29 -8.25 -17.18
CA SER A 480 30.54 -6.97 -16.53
C SER A 480 30.26 -5.81 -17.49
N LEU A 481 29.49 -4.83 -17.02
CA LEU A 481 29.26 -3.59 -17.74
C LEU A 481 30.52 -2.71 -17.78
N SER A 482 31.43 -2.88 -16.82
CA SER A 482 32.71 -2.15 -16.77
C SER A 482 33.72 -2.55 -17.86
N LEU A 483 33.47 -3.67 -18.58
CA LEU A 483 34.34 -4.16 -19.66
C LEU A 483 33.90 -3.65 -21.04
N LEU A 484 32.73 -3.03 -21.13
CA LEU A 484 32.17 -2.51 -22.38
C LEU A 484 32.75 -1.14 -22.77
N ASP A 485 33.50 -0.49 -21.88
CA ASP A 485 34.18 0.81 -22.08
C ASP A 485 35.35 0.77 -23.08
N GLY A 486 35.58 -0.36 -23.76
CA GLY A 486 36.63 -0.49 -24.77
C GLY A 486 36.38 0.30 -26.07
N GLN A 487 35.19 0.85 -26.30
CA GLN A 487 34.86 1.61 -27.53
C GLN A 487 33.84 2.73 -27.26
N ASN A 488 34.35 3.95 -27.09
CA ASN A 488 33.67 5.25 -26.91
C ASN A 488 33.48 5.69 -25.45
N GLU A 489 34.09 6.83 -25.15
CA GLU A 489 33.85 7.76 -24.02
C GLU A 489 33.27 7.13 -22.75
N ALA A 490 34.07 7.13 -21.66
CA ALA A 490 33.56 7.00 -20.30
C ALA A 490 32.41 8.01 -20.12
N THR A 491 31.19 7.54 -20.34
CA THR A 491 30.08 8.42 -20.71
C THR A 491 29.54 9.01 -19.40
N ASN A 492 29.09 10.27 -19.40
CA ASN A 492 28.49 10.95 -18.23
C ASN A 492 27.34 10.16 -17.55
N TRP A 493 26.87 9.09 -18.20
CA TRP A 493 25.76 8.26 -17.78
C TRP A 493 25.94 7.54 -16.44
N GLU A 494 27.12 7.03 -16.08
CA GLU A 494 27.29 6.31 -14.80
C GLU A 494 26.98 7.23 -13.63
N LYS A 495 27.54 8.46 -13.69
CA LYS A 495 27.29 9.52 -12.72
C LYS A 495 25.82 9.94 -12.73
N GLU A 496 25.22 10.11 -13.91
CA GLU A 496 23.80 10.45 -14.02
C GLU A 496 22.87 9.38 -13.42
N VAL A 497 23.16 8.09 -13.62
CA VAL A 497 22.32 7.01 -13.07
C VAL A 497 22.43 6.98 -11.56
N HIS A 498 23.63 7.07 -10.99
CA HIS A 498 23.78 7.10 -9.53
C HIS A 498 23.13 8.36 -8.93
N GLN A 499 23.30 9.51 -9.56
CA GLN A 499 22.63 10.75 -9.14
C GLN A 499 21.11 10.60 -9.15
N LYS A 500 20.52 10.02 -10.21
CA LYS A 500 19.09 9.70 -10.26
C LYS A 500 18.64 8.75 -9.16
N VAL A 501 19.47 7.79 -8.74
CA VAL A 501 19.14 6.89 -7.61
C VAL A 501 19.03 7.69 -6.31
N VAL A 502 19.98 8.58 -6.05
CA VAL A 502 19.98 9.46 -4.86
C VAL A 502 18.77 10.41 -4.90
N ASP A 503 18.52 11.04 -6.05
CA ASP A 503 17.45 12.02 -6.23
C ASP A 503 16.04 11.39 -6.23
N SER A 504 15.93 10.09 -6.55
CA SER A 504 14.65 9.37 -6.63
C SER A 504 13.78 9.51 -5.38
N ALA A 505 14.39 9.52 -4.18
CA ALA A 505 13.62 9.70 -2.96
C ALA A 505 13.04 11.11 -2.85
N TYR A 506 13.85 12.13 -3.17
CA TYR A 506 13.46 13.53 -3.13
C TYR A 506 12.38 13.85 -4.16
N ASP A 507 12.51 13.32 -5.38
CA ASP A 507 11.51 13.52 -6.44
C ASP A 507 10.14 12.91 -6.06
N ILE A 508 10.12 11.68 -5.54
CA ILE A 508 8.88 11.05 -5.10
C ILE A 508 8.25 11.81 -3.93
N ILE A 509 9.06 12.27 -2.98
CA ILE A 509 8.58 13.08 -1.86
C ILE A 509 8.03 14.42 -2.35
N LYS A 510 8.67 15.07 -3.32
CA LYS A 510 8.18 16.31 -3.93
C LYS A 510 6.84 16.11 -4.63
N LEU A 511 6.63 14.96 -5.29
CA LEU A 511 5.42 14.68 -6.06
C LEU A 511 4.24 14.15 -5.19
N LYS A 512 4.51 13.29 -4.21
CA LYS A 512 3.49 12.58 -3.41
C LYS A 512 3.47 12.99 -1.93
N GLY A 513 4.52 13.65 -1.45
CA GLY A 513 4.72 14.03 -0.04
C GLY A 513 5.40 12.95 0.81
N TYR A 514 5.53 11.71 0.33
CA TYR A 514 6.14 10.59 1.07
C TYR A 514 6.45 9.38 0.18
N THR A 515 7.34 8.50 0.65
CA THR A 515 7.57 7.16 0.08
C THR A 515 6.81 6.09 0.88
N SER A 516 6.41 4.99 0.25
CA SER A 516 5.60 3.93 0.89
C SER A 516 5.74 2.58 0.19
N TRP A 517 5.24 2.46 -1.04
CA TRP A 517 5.10 1.16 -1.73
C TRP A 517 6.43 0.43 -1.96
N ALA A 518 7.43 1.11 -2.52
CA ALA A 518 8.71 0.48 -2.84
C ALA A 518 9.48 0.04 -1.58
N ILE A 519 9.43 0.83 -0.50
CA ILE A 519 10.03 0.44 0.78
C ILE A 519 9.24 -0.70 1.45
N GLY A 520 7.91 -0.73 1.33
CA GLY A 520 7.07 -1.83 1.81
C GLY A 520 7.42 -3.18 1.14
N LEU A 521 7.63 -3.17 -0.18
CA LEU A 521 8.09 -4.35 -0.92
C LEU A 521 9.51 -4.76 -0.54
N SER A 522 10.42 -3.79 -0.36
CA SER A 522 11.79 -4.04 0.10
C SER A 522 11.83 -4.69 1.49
N VAL A 523 11.01 -4.21 2.42
CA VAL A 523 10.88 -4.81 3.76
C VAL A 523 10.29 -6.20 3.69
N ALA A 524 9.22 -6.40 2.90
CA ALA A 524 8.57 -7.70 2.77
C ALA A 524 9.53 -8.80 2.29
N ILE A 525 10.37 -8.53 1.27
CA ILE A 525 11.32 -9.54 0.78
C ILE A 525 12.43 -9.88 1.80
N ILE A 526 12.84 -8.92 2.63
CA ILE A 526 13.80 -9.16 3.73
C ILE A 526 13.15 -10.03 4.81
N VAL A 527 11.94 -9.69 5.23
CA VAL A 527 11.18 -10.48 6.23
C VAL A 527 10.92 -11.89 5.71
N GLN A 528 10.55 -12.04 4.43
CA GLN A 528 10.39 -13.34 3.79
C GLN A 528 11.67 -14.17 3.87
N CYS A 529 12.83 -13.57 3.63
CA CYS A 529 14.12 -14.26 3.71
C CYS A 529 14.40 -14.78 5.13
N VAL A 530 14.08 -14.00 6.15
CA VAL A 530 14.20 -14.42 7.56
C VAL A 530 13.25 -15.57 7.85
N MET A 531 11.98 -15.46 7.48
CA MET A 531 10.95 -16.48 7.74
C MET A 531 11.22 -17.80 7.01
N ALA A 532 11.68 -17.71 5.75
CA ALA A 532 11.98 -18.88 4.93
C ALA A 532 13.41 -19.42 5.11
N ASN A 533 14.25 -18.72 5.88
CA ASN A 533 15.68 -19.02 6.02
C ASN A 533 16.40 -19.18 4.66
N SER A 534 16.03 -18.37 3.66
CA SER A 534 16.44 -18.62 2.27
C SER A 534 17.88 -18.20 1.95
N ARG A 535 18.56 -17.50 2.88
CA ARG A 535 19.98 -17.11 2.74
C ARG A 535 20.24 -16.23 1.51
N ASN A 536 19.28 -15.37 1.19
CA ASN A 536 19.44 -14.39 0.11
C ASN A 536 20.39 -13.26 0.53
N VAL A 537 20.97 -12.60 -0.48
CA VAL A 537 21.87 -11.46 -0.29
C VAL A 537 21.10 -10.15 -0.47
N PHE A 538 21.28 -9.22 0.47
CA PHE A 538 20.68 -7.87 0.44
C PHE A 538 21.72 -6.84 0.86
N ALA A 539 21.62 -5.59 0.36
CA ALA A 539 22.41 -4.49 0.88
C ALA A 539 21.70 -3.85 2.08
N LEU A 540 22.13 -4.16 3.30
CA LEU A 540 21.44 -3.76 4.54
C LEU A 540 22.39 -3.07 5.50
N SER A 541 21.85 -2.13 6.29
CA SER A 541 22.62 -1.44 7.32
C SER A 541 23.04 -2.43 8.42
N THR A 542 24.33 -2.67 8.56
CA THR A 542 24.92 -3.59 9.54
C THR A 542 26.16 -2.97 10.17
N ASN A 543 26.61 -3.47 11.31
CA ASN A 543 27.91 -3.10 11.87
C ASN A 543 29.03 -3.60 10.94
N VAL A 544 29.81 -2.68 10.37
CA VAL A 544 30.86 -2.99 9.37
C VAL A 544 32.27 -3.04 9.96
N LYS A 545 32.42 -2.96 11.28
CA LYS A 545 33.70 -3.04 11.97
C LYS A 545 34.53 -4.25 11.53
N GLY A 546 35.79 -4.00 11.20
CA GLY A 546 36.74 -4.99 10.67
C GLY A 546 36.56 -5.31 9.19
N THR A 547 35.71 -4.57 8.46
CA THR A 547 35.47 -4.76 7.02
C THR A 547 35.95 -3.54 6.26
N HIS A 548 36.59 -3.75 5.10
CA HIS A 548 37.11 -2.69 4.23
C HIS A 548 37.99 -1.65 4.96
N GLY A 549 38.72 -2.03 6.01
CA GLY A 549 39.60 -1.11 6.77
C GLY A 549 38.88 -0.19 7.76
N ILE A 550 37.58 -0.40 8.03
CA ILE A 550 36.82 0.37 9.01
C ILE A 550 36.97 -0.30 10.39
N GLU A 551 37.52 0.40 11.37
CA GLU A 551 37.78 -0.15 12.72
C GLU A 551 36.73 0.26 13.77
N ASP A 552 35.99 1.34 13.52
CA ASP A 552 34.95 1.83 14.40
C ASP A 552 33.64 1.03 14.28
N ASP A 553 32.82 1.06 15.33
CA ASP A 553 31.48 0.47 15.36
C ASP A 553 30.48 1.34 14.57
N VAL A 554 30.64 1.37 13.25
CA VAL A 554 29.79 2.10 12.31
C VAL A 554 28.77 1.16 11.69
N PHE A 555 27.52 1.62 11.62
CA PHE A 555 26.48 0.98 10.82
C PHE A 555 26.33 1.68 9.48
N LEU A 556 26.42 0.91 8.39
CA LEU A 556 26.14 1.33 7.01
C LEU A 556 25.81 0.10 6.17
N SER A 557 25.37 0.29 4.94
CA SER A 557 24.94 -0.81 4.10
C SER A 557 26.09 -1.52 3.38
N LEU A 558 26.16 -2.84 3.54
CA LEU A 558 26.98 -3.75 2.72
C LEU A 558 26.12 -4.95 2.28
N PRO A 559 26.50 -5.69 1.23
CA PRO A 559 25.79 -6.91 0.89
C PRO A 559 25.99 -7.96 1.99
N VAL A 560 24.89 -8.47 2.52
CA VAL A 560 24.84 -9.42 3.61
C VAL A 560 23.96 -10.61 3.29
N VAL A 561 24.33 -11.78 3.77
CA VAL A 561 23.50 -13.00 3.70
C VAL A 561 22.55 -13.02 4.90
N VAL A 562 21.25 -13.04 4.64
CA VAL A 562 20.21 -13.02 5.70
C VAL A 562 19.52 -14.37 5.80
N GLY A 563 19.40 -14.91 7.01
CA GLY A 563 18.65 -16.14 7.30
C GLY A 563 17.78 -16.02 8.55
N ALA A 564 17.33 -17.15 9.09
CA ALA A 564 16.42 -17.21 10.24
C ALA A 564 17.00 -16.66 11.56
N ASN A 565 18.32 -16.47 11.62
CA ASN A 565 19.05 -15.88 12.75
C ASN A 565 19.48 -14.43 12.49
N GLY A 566 19.00 -13.82 11.39
CA GLY A 566 19.42 -12.49 10.96
C GLY A 566 20.62 -12.57 10.00
N ILE A 567 21.59 -11.68 10.14
CA ILE A 567 22.76 -11.62 9.24
C ILE A 567 23.73 -12.76 9.56
N ASN A 568 24.01 -13.62 8.57
CA ASN A 568 24.96 -14.73 8.70
C ASN A 568 26.36 -14.35 8.22
N PHE A 569 26.46 -13.60 7.12
CA PHE A 569 27.73 -13.24 6.50
C PHE A 569 27.67 -11.82 5.93
N ILE A 570 28.80 -11.12 5.96
CA ILE A 570 29.03 -9.90 5.20
C ILE A 570 29.87 -10.27 3.98
N ILE A 571 29.40 -9.91 2.78
CA ILE A 571 30.14 -10.14 1.53
C ILE A 571 31.24 -9.09 1.41
N LYS A 572 32.49 -9.55 1.39
CA LYS A 572 33.66 -8.69 1.18
C LYS A 572 33.84 -8.46 -0.32
N GLN A 573 33.27 -7.36 -0.83
CA GLN A 573 33.37 -7.01 -2.25
C GLN A 573 34.78 -6.57 -2.63
N ASN A 574 35.23 -6.86 -3.85
CA ASN A 574 36.49 -6.33 -4.37
C ASN A 574 36.24 -4.92 -4.94
N LEU A 575 36.23 -3.92 -4.05
CA LEU A 575 36.00 -2.52 -4.41
C LEU A 575 37.24 -1.93 -5.12
N LYS A 576 36.99 -1.07 -6.11
CA LYS A 576 38.03 -0.19 -6.67
C LYS A 576 38.45 0.86 -5.65
N GLU A 577 39.63 1.44 -5.83
CA GLU A 577 40.19 2.44 -4.91
C GLU A 577 39.25 3.65 -4.69
N ASN A 578 38.62 4.15 -5.76
CA ASN A 578 37.63 5.23 -5.68
C ASN A 578 36.34 4.83 -4.94
N GLU A 579 35.85 3.61 -5.14
CA GLU A 579 34.67 3.07 -4.43
C GLU A 579 34.96 2.88 -2.94
N LEU A 580 36.18 2.42 -2.61
CA LEU A 580 36.65 2.25 -1.25
C LEU A 580 36.80 3.59 -0.53
N GLU A 581 37.38 4.60 -1.19
CA GLU A 581 37.51 5.96 -0.65
C GLU A 581 36.12 6.58 -0.37
N GLN A 582 35.18 6.46 -1.30
CA GLN A 582 33.80 6.93 -1.10
C GLN A 582 33.11 6.21 0.07
N LEU A 583 33.35 4.90 0.23
CA LEU A 583 32.82 4.13 1.35
C LEU A 583 33.40 4.63 2.69
N HIS A 584 34.69 4.96 2.74
CA HIS A 584 35.33 5.54 3.93
C HIS A 584 34.79 6.92 4.27
N ILE A 585 34.55 7.77 3.27
CA ILE A 585 33.90 9.08 3.46
C ILE A 585 32.51 8.92 4.05
N SER A 586 31.72 7.98 3.51
CA SER A 586 30.38 7.65 4.02
C SER A 586 30.44 7.17 5.47
N ALA A 587 31.36 6.25 5.79
CA ALA A 587 31.57 5.75 7.13
C ALA A 587 31.98 6.85 8.12
N ALA A 588 32.90 7.73 7.74
CA ALA A 588 33.36 8.85 8.57
C ALA A 588 32.23 9.84 8.88
N LYS A 589 31.38 10.15 7.88
CA LYS A 589 30.20 11.00 8.06
C LYS A 589 29.21 10.41 9.08
N LEU A 590 28.90 9.12 8.95
CA LEU A 590 28.01 8.41 9.87
C LEU A 590 28.60 8.30 11.28
N LEU A 591 29.91 8.02 11.37
CA LEU A 591 30.62 7.95 12.65
C LEU A 591 30.61 9.30 13.38
N GLY A 592 30.80 10.41 12.66
CA GLY A 592 30.72 11.75 13.24
C GLY A 592 29.36 11.99 13.92
N ILE A 593 28.27 11.63 13.23
CA ILE A 593 26.92 11.75 13.78
C ILE A 593 26.71 10.81 14.98
N GLN A 594 27.19 9.57 14.90
CA GLN A 594 27.03 8.57 15.97
C GLN A 594 27.76 8.97 17.26
N LYS A 595 28.94 9.60 17.16
CA LYS A 595 29.73 10.09 18.30
C LYS A 595 29.03 11.19 19.10
N ASP A 596 28.18 11.97 18.44
CA ASP A 596 27.42 13.06 19.07
C ASP A 596 26.15 12.57 19.80
N LEU A 597 25.81 11.28 19.71
CA LEU A 597 24.62 10.73 20.34
C LEU A 597 24.85 10.38 21.81
N LYS A 598 23.90 10.78 22.65
CA LYS A 598 23.81 10.37 24.06
C LYS A 598 22.75 9.27 24.19
N LEU A 599 23.22 8.03 24.17
CA LEU A 599 22.39 6.83 24.23
C LEU A 599 22.12 6.37 25.66
#